data_AF-A0A950K8D9-F1
#
_entry.id   AF-A0A950K8D9-F1
#
_cell.length_a   1.000
_cell.length_b   1.000
_cell.length_c   1.000
_cell.angle_alpha   90.00
_cell.angle_beta   90.00
_cell.angle_gamma   90.00
#
_symmetry.space_group_name_H-M   'P 1'
#
loop_
_entity.id
_entity.type
_entity.pdbx_description
1 polymer ?
#
loop_
_entity_poly.entity_id
_entity_poly.type
_entity_poly.pdbx_seq_one_letter_code
_entity_poly.pdbx_strand_id
1 'polypeptide(L)'
;MLLGMLLALAQAAADPDQTPVLERLNVHRKAAGLEPVVADPWLTKGCAAHAAYLVKNVDHPSTQGLGLHSEDAKLPGYSKEGEKAGKASVIFLGKEGADAVDGWIGSLLHRIPLLQSRLRKVGYGLARGGPANVTVVLDATNGMSVGRDAPVVLYPADGQKDVPLRFSPEIPDPIPESVDKKAGYPVTAIFSEGALVKDVKASLKDAAGNDLSVWVSSPEKPAAADYQRNTVGIIAQEPLKPSTTYTATIAARVTGKAWLKTWSFTTAAP
;
A
#
# COMPACT_ATOMS: atom_id res chain seq x y z
N MET A 1 -40.25 32.58 11.61
CA MET A 1 -39.05 31.77 11.87
C MET A 1 -39.05 30.57 10.94
N LEU A 2 -38.32 30.63 9.83
CA LEU A 2 -37.95 29.44 9.05
C LEU A 2 -36.49 29.62 8.68
N LEU A 3 -35.62 28.94 9.42
CA LEU A 3 -34.18 28.89 9.13
C LEU A 3 -33.98 27.75 8.13
N GLY A 4 -33.73 28.10 6.86
CA GLY A 4 -33.41 27.12 5.83
C GLY A 4 -32.01 26.54 6.07
N MET A 5 -31.93 25.26 6.41
CA MET A 5 -30.68 24.50 6.30
C MET A 5 -30.36 24.31 4.82
N LEU A 6 -29.35 25.02 4.31
CA LEU A 6 -28.68 24.61 3.09
C LEU A 6 -27.94 23.29 3.38
N LEU A 7 -28.49 22.16 2.92
CA LEU A 7 -27.68 20.97 2.68
C LEU A 7 -26.68 21.33 1.58
N ALA A 8 -25.41 21.53 1.96
CA ALA A 8 -24.34 21.51 0.98
C ALA A 8 -24.28 20.10 0.38
N LEU A 9 -24.73 19.95 -0.87
CA LEU A 9 -24.53 18.74 -1.64
C LEU A 9 -23.01 18.56 -1.82
N ALA A 10 -22.46 17.49 -1.25
CA ALA A 10 -21.09 17.07 -1.58
C ALA A 10 -21.06 16.70 -3.07
N GLN A 11 -20.55 17.62 -3.88
CA GLN A 11 -20.32 17.38 -5.31
C GLN A 11 -19.09 16.47 -5.44
N ALA A 12 -19.27 15.28 -6.00
CA ALA A 12 -18.15 14.45 -6.44
C ALA A 12 -17.49 15.15 -7.63
N ALA A 13 -16.55 16.05 -7.37
CA ALA A 13 -15.63 16.55 -8.37
C ALA A 13 -14.42 15.61 -8.40
N ALA A 14 -14.03 15.14 -9.58
CA ALA A 14 -12.67 14.65 -9.74
C ALA A 14 -11.74 15.81 -9.35
N ASP A 15 -10.82 15.59 -8.40
CA ASP A 15 -9.76 16.56 -8.15
C ASP A 15 -8.97 16.72 -9.45
N PRO A 16 -8.92 17.93 -10.06
CA PRO A 16 -8.25 18.12 -11.33
C PRO A 16 -6.74 17.87 -11.23
N ASP A 17 -6.14 17.91 -10.02
CA ASP A 17 -4.70 17.73 -9.83
C ASP A 17 -4.36 16.38 -9.18
N GLN A 18 -4.45 15.30 -9.96
CA GLN A 18 -3.95 13.97 -9.57
C GLN A 18 -2.43 13.85 -9.66
N THR A 19 -1.75 14.91 -10.11
CA THR A 19 -0.33 14.93 -10.44
C THR A 19 0.55 14.53 -9.25
N PRO A 20 0.34 15.05 -8.01
CA PRO A 20 1.23 14.72 -6.90
C PRO A 20 1.23 13.23 -6.52
N VAL A 21 0.09 12.55 -6.67
CA VAL A 21 -0.08 11.12 -6.35
C VAL A 21 0.64 10.27 -7.38
N LEU A 22 0.40 10.57 -8.67
CA LEU A 22 0.99 9.83 -9.77
C LEU A 22 2.51 10.02 -9.80
N GLU A 23 2.98 11.25 -9.61
CA GLU A 23 4.40 11.58 -9.51
C GLU A 23 5.05 10.85 -8.35
N ARG A 24 4.46 10.91 -7.14
CA ARG A 24 5.03 10.25 -5.97
C ARG A 24 5.08 8.73 -6.13
N LEU A 25 4.01 8.12 -6.63
CA LEU A 25 3.99 6.68 -6.91
C LEU A 25 5.09 6.30 -7.92
N ASN A 26 5.26 7.10 -8.98
CA ASN A 26 6.28 6.86 -9.99
C ASN A 26 7.71 7.06 -9.47
N VAL A 27 7.94 7.90 -8.46
CA VAL A 27 9.24 7.97 -7.75
C VAL A 27 9.56 6.64 -7.08
N HIS A 28 8.62 6.05 -6.33
CA HIS A 28 8.83 4.74 -5.68
C HIS A 28 9.00 3.61 -6.69
N ARG A 29 8.18 3.61 -7.75
CA ARG A 29 8.28 2.61 -8.81
C ARG A 29 9.63 2.68 -9.53
N LYS A 30 10.11 3.88 -9.85
CA LYS A 30 11.44 4.08 -10.43
C LYS A 30 12.54 3.59 -9.50
N ALA A 31 12.48 3.90 -8.20
CA ALA A 31 13.44 3.39 -7.23
C ALA A 31 13.47 1.85 -7.21
N ALA A 32 12.32 1.20 -7.36
CA ALA A 32 12.18 -0.25 -7.43
C ALA A 32 12.51 -0.87 -8.81
N GLY A 33 12.97 -0.06 -9.78
CA GLY A 33 13.28 -0.52 -11.14
C GLY A 33 12.04 -0.85 -11.98
N LEU A 34 10.89 -0.26 -11.67
CA LEU A 34 9.62 -0.48 -12.34
C LEU A 34 9.28 0.64 -13.32
N GLU A 35 8.58 0.27 -14.39
CA GLU A 35 7.96 1.21 -15.31
C GLU A 35 6.97 2.14 -14.58
N PRO A 36 6.90 3.43 -14.96
CA PRO A 36 5.90 4.33 -14.41
C PRO A 36 4.49 3.87 -14.80
N VAL A 37 3.52 4.19 -13.94
CA VAL A 37 2.09 4.06 -14.23
C VAL A 37 1.54 5.37 -14.76
N VAL A 38 0.41 5.27 -15.46
CA VAL A 38 -0.40 6.41 -15.90
C VAL A 38 -1.80 6.33 -15.29
N ALA A 39 -2.48 7.48 -15.17
CA ALA A 39 -3.89 7.49 -14.76
C ALA A 39 -4.78 6.90 -15.86
N ASP A 40 -5.76 6.07 -15.48
CA ASP A 40 -6.83 5.62 -16.37
C ASP A 40 -8.14 6.32 -16.03
N PRO A 41 -8.76 7.07 -16.97
CA PRO A 41 -9.96 7.86 -16.68
C PRO A 41 -11.14 7.04 -16.16
N TRP A 42 -11.28 5.77 -16.57
CA TRP A 42 -12.39 4.92 -16.13
C TRP A 42 -12.19 4.42 -14.71
N LEU A 43 -10.96 4.03 -14.37
CA LEU A 43 -10.61 3.65 -12.99
C LEU A 43 -10.74 4.86 -12.07
N THR A 44 -10.24 6.02 -12.49
CA THR A 44 -10.35 7.29 -11.76
C THR A 44 -11.80 7.67 -11.48
N LYS A 45 -12.71 7.51 -12.45
CA LYS A 45 -14.14 7.76 -12.22
C LYS A 45 -14.71 6.88 -11.11
N GLY A 46 -14.35 5.60 -11.07
CA GLY A 46 -14.77 4.67 -10.02
C GLY A 46 -14.19 5.07 -8.65
N CYS A 47 -12.89 5.34 -8.57
CA CYS A 47 -12.26 5.78 -7.32
C CYS A 47 -12.88 7.07 -6.78
N ALA A 48 -13.19 8.05 -7.65
CA ALA A 48 -13.83 9.30 -7.24
C ALA A 48 -15.25 9.08 -6.70
N ALA A 49 -16.02 8.18 -7.33
CA ALA A 49 -17.33 7.79 -6.84
C ALA A 49 -17.24 7.12 -5.46
N HIS A 50 -16.28 6.22 -5.27
CA HIS A 50 -16.08 5.51 -4.01
C HIS A 50 -15.61 6.45 -2.87
N ALA A 51 -14.69 7.37 -3.17
CA ALA A 51 -14.26 8.37 -2.20
C ALA A 51 -15.44 9.24 -1.73
N ALA A 52 -16.29 9.68 -2.67
CA ALA A 52 -17.49 10.46 -2.36
C ALA A 52 -18.54 9.65 -1.57
N TYR A 53 -18.64 8.34 -1.81
CA TYR A 53 -19.46 7.44 -1.00
C TYR A 53 -18.95 7.35 0.43
N LEU A 54 -17.64 7.16 0.62
CA LEU A 54 -17.04 7.05 1.95
C LEU A 54 -17.17 8.35 2.76
N VAL A 55 -16.97 9.53 2.17
CA VAL A 55 -17.18 10.81 2.87
C VAL A 55 -18.57 10.94 3.50
N LYS A 56 -19.60 10.36 2.86
CA LYS A 56 -20.98 10.40 3.36
C LYS A 56 -21.28 9.35 4.42
N ASN A 57 -20.55 8.24 4.38
CA ASN A 57 -20.94 7.03 5.10
C ASN A 57 -19.85 6.52 6.05
N VAL A 58 -18.71 7.19 6.22
CA VAL A 58 -17.53 6.66 6.93
C VAL A 58 -17.80 6.21 8.36
N ASP A 59 -18.78 6.80 9.07
CA ASP A 59 -19.18 6.41 10.44
C ASP A 59 -20.19 5.25 10.47
N HIS A 60 -20.70 4.81 9.32
CA HIS A 60 -21.66 3.72 9.26
C HIS A 60 -20.97 2.39 9.64
N PRO A 61 -21.64 1.46 10.36
CA PRO A 61 -21.05 0.19 10.74
C PRO A 61 -20.52 -0.65 9.57
N SER A 62 -21.17 -0.56 8.39
CA SER A 62 -20.75 -1.31 7.20
C SER A 62 -19.47 -0.79 6.54
N THR A 63 -19.00 0.40 6.89
CA THR A 63 -17.77 1.01 6.34
C THR A 63 -16.65 1.06 7.38
N GLN A 64 -16.74 0.30 8.46
CA GLN A 64 -15.66 0.21 9.46
C GLN A 64 -14.62 -0.84 9.08
N GLY A 65 -13.35 -0.57 9.38
CA GLY A 65 -12.24 -1.49 9.10
C GLY A 65 -12.21 -1.90 7.63
N LEU A 66 -12.23 -3.22 7.37
CA LEU A 66 -12.25 -3.75 6.00
C LEU A 66 -13.53 -3.43 5.22
N GLY A 67 -14.61 -3.02 5.91
CA GLY A 67 -15.83 -2.53 5.28
C GLY A 67 -15.60 -1.28 4.41
N LEU A 68 -14.50 -0.55 4.62
CA LEU A 68 -14.10 0.58 3.77
C LEU A 68 -13.98 0.23 2.28
N HIS A 69 -13.76 -1.04 1.93
CA HIS A 69 -13.64 -1.48 0.53
C HIS A 69 -14.99 -1.80 -0.14
N SER A 70 -16.12 -1.62 0.56
CA SER A 70 -17.45 -1.96 0.05
C SER A 70 -18.45 -0.82 0.23
N GLU A 71 -19.45 -0.82 -0.64
CA GLU A 71 -20.61 0.07 -0.61
C GLU A 71 -21.87 -0.74 -0.32
N ASP A 72 -22.73 -0.19 0.53
CA ASP A 72 -24.08 -0.69 0.75
C ASP A 72 -25.02 0.01 -0.24
N ALA A 73 -25.72 -0.78 -1.06
CA ALA A 73 -26.66 -0.28 -2.07
C ALA A 73 -27.83 0.54 -1.49
N LYS A 74 -28.06 0.49 -0.18
CA LYS A 74 -29.10 1.25 0.52
C LYS A 74 -28.60 2.61 1.01
N LEU A 75 -27.29 2.86 1.00
CA LEU A 75 -26.71 4.09 1.54
C LEU A 75 -26.56 5.18 0.46
N PRO A 76 -26.64 6.47 0.86
CA PRO A 76 -26.50 7.57 -0.08
C PRO A 76 -25.18 7.56 -0.84
N GLY A 77 -25.24 7.77 -2.15
CA GLY A 77 -24.06 7.85 -3.00
C GLY A 77 -23.55 6.51 -3.53
N TYR A 78 -24.21 5.40 -3.24
CA TYR A 78 -23.89 4.10 -3.84
C TYR A 78 -23.79 4.19 -5.37
N SER A 79 -22.79 3.51 -5.93
CA SER A 79 -22.65 3.30 -7.36
C SER A 79 -21.98 1.95 -7.65
N LYS A 80 -22.32 1.34 -8.80
CA LYS A 80 -21.66 0.08 -9.21
C LYS A 80 -20.17 0.29 -9.51
N GLU A 81 -19.83 1.46 -10.04
CA GLU A 81 -18.47 1.86 -10.37
C GLU A 81 -17.63 2.11 -9.12
N GLY A 82 -18.20 2.78 -8.10
CA GLY A 82 -17.56 3.01 -6.81
C GLY A 82 -17.33 1.70 -6.04
N GLU A 83 -18.35 0.84 -5.96
CA GLU A 83 -18.24 -0.49 -5.37
C GLU A 83 -17.15 -1.35 -6.02
N LYS A 84 -17.06 -1.31 -7.36
CA LYS A 84 -15.99 -2.01 -8.08
C LYS A 84 -14.61 -1.44 -7.75
N ALA A 85 -14.49 -0.12 -7.68
CA ALA A 85 -13.23 0.55 -7.35
C ALA A 85 -12.79 0.26 -5.91
N GLY A 86 -13.69 0.34 -4.93
CA GLY A 86 -13.39 0.07 -3.51
C GLY A 86 -12.71 -1.28 -3.28
N LYS A 87 -13.25 -2.33 -3.90
CA LYS A 87 -12.70 -3.70 -3.83
C LYS A 87 -11.32 -3.87 -4.46
N ALA A 88 -10.93 -2.97 -5.35
CA ALA A 88 -9.67 -3.03 -6.09
C ALA A 88 -8.62 -2.02 -5.60
N SER A 89 -8.97 -1.21 -4.60
CA SER A 89 -8.20 -0.05 -4.20
C SER A 89 -7.44 -0.23 -2.89
N VAL A 90 -6.40 0.58 -2.72
CA VAL A 90 -5.92 0.99 -1.41
C VAL A 90 -6.65 2.28 -1.01
N ILE A 91 -6.94 2.44 0.27
CA ILE A 91 -7.76 3.54 0.79
C ILE A 91 -7.01 4.23 1.93
N PHE A 92 -7.08 5.56 1.98
CA PHE A 92 -6.53 6.36 3.07
C PHE A 92 -7.58 7.36 3.56
N LEU A 93 -7.74 7.44 4.88
CA LEU A 93 -8.58 8.44 5.56
C LEU A 93 -7.67 9.47 6.23
N GLY A 94 -7.92 10.75 6.01
CA GLY A 94 -7.20 11.85 6.68
C GLY A 94 -5.82 12.21 6.12
N LYS A 95 -5.38 11.59 5.02
CA LYS A 95 -4.20 12.02 4.23
C LYS A 95 -4.55 12.10 2.75
N GLU A 96 -3.88 12.99 2.03
CA GLU A 96 -4.04 13.17 0.59
C GLU A 96 -2.70 13.32 -0.14
N GLY A 97 -2.73 13.29 -1.47
CA GLY A 97 -1.55 13.57 -2.29
C GLY A 97 -0.40 12.57 -2.07
N ALA A 98 0.82 13.10 -2.02
CA ALA A 98 2.04 12.32 -1.82
C ALA A 98 2.07 11.61 -0.46
N ASP A 99 1.49 12.20 0.59
CA ASP A 99 1.51 11.64 1.94
C ASP A 99 0.69 10.34 2.07
N ALA A 100 -0.40 10.23 1.30
CA ALA A 100 -1.18 9.00 1.21
C ALA A 100 -0.36 7.88 0.53
N VAL A 101 0.35 8.22 -0.56
CA VAL A 101 1.25 7.28 -1.26
C VAL A 101 2.37 6.81 -0.35
N ASP A 102 3.04 7.72 0.35
CA ASP A 102 4.10 7.40 1.31
C ASP A 102 3.59 6.52 2.45
N GLY A 103 2.35 6.75 2.93
CA GLY A 103 1.71 5.90 3.91
C GLY A 103 1.52 4.46 3.43
N TRP A 104 0.96 4.26 2.23
CA TRP A 104 0.78 2.91 1.68
C TRP A 104 2.10 2.22 1.34
N ILE A 105 3.07 2.96 0.77
CA ILE A 105 4.40 2.43 0.49
C ILE A 105 5.16 2.14 1.80
N GLY A 106 4.88 2.87 2.88
CA GLY A 106 5.44 2.65 4.21
C GLY A 106 4.83 1.50 5.01
N SER A 107 3.77 0.87 4.50
CA SER A 107 3.18 -0.33 5.11
C SER A 107 3.59 -1.60 4.34
N LEU A 108 3.16 -2.78 4.83
CA LEU A 108 3.47 -4.06 4.20
C LEU A 108 2.45 -4.40 3.11
N LEU A 109 1.15 -4.40 3.45
CA LEU A 109 0.11 -4.96 2.58
C LEU A 109 -0.32 -3.98 1.50
N HIS A 110 -0.54 -2.71 1.85
CA HIS A 110 -0.91 -1.69 0.86
C HIS A 110 0.21 -1.42 -0.17
N ARG A 111 1.48 -1.65 0.17
CA ARG A 111 2.61 -1.55 -0.79
C ARG A 111 2.49 -2.55 -1.94
N ILE A 112 1.99 -3.75 -1.68
CA ILE A 112 2.01 -4.88 -2.62
C ILE A 112 1.36 -4.53 -3.97
N PRO A 113 0.11 -4.03 -4.04
CA PRO A 113 -0.51 -3.69 -5.32
C PRO A 113 0.23 -2.54 -6.04
N LEU A 114 0.74 -1.55 -5.32
CA LEU A 114 1.40 -0.35 -5.89
C LEU A 114 2.72 -0.68 -6.59
N LEU A 115 3.45 -1.68 -6.08
CA LEU A 115 4.75 -2.11 -6.61
C LEU A 115 4.67 -3.42 -7.40
N GLN A 116 3.47 -3.84 -7.83
CA GLN A 116 3.36 -4.90 -8.82
C GLN A 116 4.08 -4.50 -10.10
N SER A 117 4.98 -5.36 -10.58
CA SER A 117 5.79 -5.11 -11.77
C SER A 117 4.98 -5.04 -13.06
N ARG A 118 3.79 -5.65 -13.07
CA ARG A 118 2.85 -5.65 -14.21
C ARG A 118 1.86 -4.48 -14.19
N LEU A 119 1.82 -3.69 -13.12
CA LEU A 119 0.93 -2.53 -13.03
C LEU A 119 1.36 -1.49 -14.07
N ARG A 120 0.41 -0.97 -14.84
CA ARG A 120 0.64 0.08 -15.87
C ARG A 120 -0.30 1.25 -15.74
N LYS A 121 -1.48 1.01 -15.19
CA LYS A 121 -2.52 2.02 -15.03
C LYS A 121 -3.02 2.03 -13.60
N VAL A 122 -3.45 3.20 -13.13
CA VAL A 122 -4.10 3.36 -11.83
C VAL A 122 -5.33 4.25 -11.95
N GLY A 123 -6.31 4.04 -11.08
CA GLY A 123 -7.37 5.01 -10.83
C GLY A 123 -7.07 5.79 -9.55
N TYR A 124 -7.42 7.07 -9.52
CA TYR A 124 -7.33 7.88 -8.32
C TYR A 124 -8.62 8.67 -8.08
N GLY A 125 -9.07 8.70 -6.83
CA GLY A 125 -10.22 9.46 -6.38
C GLY A 125 -9.97 10.09 -5.03
N LEU A 126 -10.44 11.33 -4.88
CA LEU A 126 -10.37 12.08 -3.63
C LEU A 126 -11.71 12.75 -3.39
N ALA A 127 -12.16 12.72 -2.15
CA ALA A 127 -13.31 13.49 -1.70
C ALA A 127 -12.99 14.13 -0.34
N ARG A 128 -13.32 15.41 -0.20
CA ARG A 128 -13.14 16.18 1.04
C ARG A 128 -14.46 16.30 1.79
N GLY A 129 -14.38 16.36 3.12
CA GLY A 129 -15.51 16.42 4.04
C GLY A 129 -15.64 15.17 4.89
N GLY A 130 -16.70 15.15 5.71
CA GLY A 130 -16.96 14.08 6.67
C GLY A 130 -15.95 14.03 7.82
N PRO A 131 -16.13 13.09 8.76
CA PRO A 131 -15.29 12.91 9.95
C PRO A 131 -13.78 12.76 9.66
N ALA A 132 -13.44 12.17 8.51
CA ALA A 132 -12.06 11.95 8.11
C ALA A 132 -11.40 13.19 7.48
N ASN A 133 -12.13 14.29 7.26
CA ASN A 133 -11.77 15.50 6.48
C ASN A 133 -11.45 15.26 5.00
N VAL A 134 -10.76 14.15 4.67
CA VAL A 134 -10.47 13.71 3.31
C VAL A 134 -10.45 12.18 3.24
N THR A 135 -10.94 11.64 2.14
CA THR A 135 -10.83 10.24 1.77
C THR A 135 -10.18 10.12 0.41
N VAL A 136 -9.20 9.22 0.32
CA VAL A 136 -8.45 8.94 -0.90
C VAL A 136 -8.55 7.46 -1.24
N VAL A 137 -8.80 7.19 -2.52
CA VAL A 137 -8.98 5.86 -3.09
C VAL A 137 -8.06 5.72 -4.30
N LEU A 138 -7.23 4.67 -4.33
CA LEU A 138 -6.35 4.39 -5.47
C LEU A 138 -6.50 2.94 -5.93
N ASP A 139 -7.05 2.74 -7.13
CA ASP A 139 -7.14 1.42 -7.77
C ASP A 139 -5.79 1.09 -8.41
N ALA A 140 -5.09 0.14 -7.80
CA ALA A 140 -3.83 -0.41 -8.29
C ALA A 140 -3.94 -1.90 -8.65
N THR A 141 -5.15 -2.41 -8.88
CA THR A 141 -5.40 -3.83 -9.18
C THR A 141 -5.91 -4.03 -10.60
N ASN A 142 -6.81 -3.16 -11.08
CA ASN A 142 -7.45 -3.33 -12.39
C ASN A 142 -6.61 -2.82 -13.57
N GLY A 143 -5.48 -2.18 -13.33
CA GLY A 143 -4.60 -1.60 -14.36
C GLY A 143 -3.37 -2.45 -14.72
N MET A 144 -3.44 -3.76 -14.50
CA MET A 144 -2.36 -4.71 -14.78
C MET A 144 -2.27 -5.04 -16.27
N SER A 145 -1.05 -5.07 -16.82
CA SER A 145 -0.77 -5.57 -18.17
C SER A 145 -0.97 -7.09 -18.29
N VAL A 146 -1.03 -7.66 -19.49
CA VAL A 146 -1.16 -9.12 -19.73
C VAL A 146 0.22 -9.80 -19.69
N GLY A 147 0.30 -11.08 -19.30
CA GLY A 147 1.56 -11.87 -19.20
C GLY A 147 1.76 -12.59 -17.86
N ARG A 148 2.92 -13.23 -17.65
CA ARG A 148 3.26 -13.91 -16.37
C ARG A 148 4.68 -13.68 -15.91
N ASP A 149 5.60 -13.41 -16.83
CA ASP A 149 6.99 -13.13 -16.50
C ASP A 149 7.13 -11.70 -15.97
N ALA A 150 7.66 -11.60 -14.76
CA ALA A 150 7.85 -10.36 -14.05
C ALA A 150 9.05 -10.51 -13.11
N PRO A 151 9.97 -9.53 -13.04
CA PRO A 151 11.07 -9.59 -12.11
C PRO A 151 10.57 -9.56 -10.66
N VAL A 152 11.34 -10.14 -9.75
CA VAL A 152 11.11 -9.98 -8.31
C VAL A 152 11.41 -8.54 -7.94
N VAL A 153 10.47 -7.89 -7.28
CA VAL A 153 10.60 -6.50 -6.84
C VAL A 153 11.07 -6.48 -5.40
N LEU A 154 12.21 -5.83 -5.15
CA LEU A 154 12.76 -5.64 -3.81
C LEU A 154 12.44 -4.21 -3.36
N TYR A 155 11.96 -4.07 -2.13
CA TYR A 155 11.67 -2.74 -1.58
C TYR A 155 11.93 -2.69 -0.06
N PRO A 156 12.68 -1.71 0.49
CA PRO A 156 13.48 -0.71 -0.22
C PRO A 156 14.41 -1.35 -1.25
N ALA A 157 14.61 -0.66 -2.37
CA ALA A 157 15.41 -1.16 -3.47
C ALA A 157 16.90 -1.25 -3.09
N ASP A 158 17.66 -2.03 -3.86
CA ASP A 158 19.10 -2.14 -3.65
C ASP A 158 19.79 -0.78 -3.82
N GLY A 159 20.53 -0.36 -2.80
CA GLY A 159 21.18 0.94 -2.73
C GLY A 159 20.26 2.12 -2.42
N GLN A 160 18.96 1.90 -2.18
CA GLN A 160 18.01 2.99 -1.91
C GLN A 160 18.45 3.81 -0.69
N LYS A 161 18.36 5.13 -0.82
CA LYS A 161 18.65 6.10 0.24
C LYS A 161 17.37 6.71 0.78
N ASP A 162 17.49 7.44 1.88
CA ASP A 162 16.40 8.20 2.51
C ASP A 162 15.15 7.34 2.84
N VAL A 163 15.39 6.07 3.22
CA VAL A 163 14.31 5.17 3.62
C VAL A 163 13.75 5.60 4.98
N PRO A 164 12.43 5.79 5.13
CA PRO A 164 11.85 6.14 6.41
C PRO A 164 12.18 5.12 7.50
N LEU A 165 12.07 5.53 8.76
CA LEU A 165 12.52 4.70 9.89
C LEU A 165 11.46 3.71 10.37
N ARG A 166 10.18 4.06 10.14
CA ARG A 166 9.03 3.46 10.84
C ARG A 166 8.04 2.85 9.87
N PHE A 167 7.40 1.80 10.34
CA PHE A 167 6.20 1.25 9.71
C PHE A 167 5.06 2.28 9.69
N SER A 168 4.30 2.29 8.60
CA SER A 168 3.03 3.04 8.53
C SER A 168 1.86 2.14 8.92
N PRO A 169 1.01 2.52 9.89
CA PRO A 169 -0.12 1.70 10.33
C PRO A 169 -1.05 1.30 9.19
N GLU A 170 -1.57 0.07 9.23
CA GLU A 170 -2.51 -0.43 8.24
C GLU A 170 -3.51 -1.44 8.82
N ILE A 171 -4.57 -1.71 8.06
CA ILE A 171 -5.58 -2.73 8.38
C ILE A 171 -5.67 -3.69 7.17
N PRO A 172 -5.58 -5.02 7.35
CA PRO A 172 -5.30 -5.69 8.63
C PRO A 172 -3.85 -5.42 9.10
N ASP A 173 -3.64 -5.40 10.41
CA ASP A 173 -2.32 -5.13 10.99
C ASP A 173 -1.40 -6.36 10.81
N PRO A 174 -0.28 -6.25 10.08
CA PRO A 174 0.64 -7.36 9.89
C PRO A 174 1.60 -7.57 11.07
N ILE A 175 1.62 -6.64 12.03
CA ILE A 175 2.49 -6.72 13.20
C ILE A 175 1.76 -7.50 14.31
N PRO A 176 2.37 -8.57 14.86
CA PRO A 176 1.81 -9.28 16.01
C PRO A 176 1.57 -8.35 17.20
N GLU A 177 0.52 -8.63 17.97
CA GLU A 177 0.15 -7.84 19.15
C GLU A 177 1.34 -7.66 20.11
N SER A 178 1.65 -6.39 20.42
CA SER A 178 2.68 -5.97 21.36
C SER A 178 2.27 -4.64 21.99
N VAL A 179 2.75 -4.37 23.20
CA VAL A 179 2.28 -3.22 24.01
C VAL A 179 2.49 -1.87 23.31
N ASP A 180 3.61 -1.71 22.60
CA ASP A 180 3.96 -0.43 21.98
C ASP A 180 3.79 -0.41 20.44
N LYS A 181 3.57 -1.57 19.80
CA LYS A 181 3.55 -1.79 18.32
C LYS A 181 4.58 -0.94 17.56
N LYS A 182 5.76 -0.76 18.14
CA LYS A 182 6.86 -0.06 17.48
C LYS A 182 7.41 -0.99 16.41
N ALA A 183 7.59 -0.46 15.21
CA ALA A 183 8.05 -1.25 14.08
C ALA A 183 8.88 -0.42 13.12
N GLY A 184 9.94 -1.05 12.61
CA GLY A 184 10.77 -0.49 11.55
C GLY A 184 10.07 -0.50 10.21
N TYR A 185 10.59 0.29 9.28
CA TYR A 185 10.09 0.32 7.91
C TYR A 185 10.12 -1.08 7.27
N PRO A 186 9.03 -1.52 6.59
CA PRO A 186 8.96 -2.88 6.07
C PRO A 186 9.92 -3.08 4.91
N VAL A 187 10.52 -4.26 4.84
CA VAL A 187 11.30 -4.76 3.70
C VAL A 187 10.52 -5.89 3.03
N THR A 188 10.44 -5.86 1.71
CA THR A 188 9.63 -6.79 0.92
C THR A 188 10.38 -7.35 -0.27
N ALA A 189 10.13 -8.62 -0.58
CA ALA A 189 10.33 -9.20 -1.90
C ALA A 189 8.97 -9.61 -2.47
N ILE A 190 8.53 -8.92 -3.53
CA ILE A 190 7.25 -9.14 -4.21
C ILE A 190 7.54 -9.95 -5.48
N PHE A 191 7.03 -11.17 -5.52
CA PHE A 191 7.24 -12.10 -6.63
C PHE A 191 6.16 -11.96 -7.70
N SER A 192 6.38 -12.51 -8.89
CA SER A 192 5.38 -12.49 -9.97
C SER A 192 4.14 -13.30 -9.62
N GLU A 193 2.96 -12.81 -10.00
CA GLU A 193 1.70 -13.50 -9.76
C GLU A 193 1.75 -14.95 -10.27
N GLY A 194 1.44 -15.90 -9.38
CA GLY A 194 1.53 -17.34 -9.65
C GLY A 194 2.86 -17.99 -9.24
N ALA A 195 3.88 -17.23 -8.85
CA ALA A 195 5.11 -17.80 -8.27
C ALA A 195 4.81 -18.52 -6.94
N LEU A 196 5.23 -19.78 -6.84
CA LEU A 196 5.15 -20.53 -5.59
C LEU A 196 6.40 -20.28 -4.76
N VAL A 197 6.26 -19.55 -3.65
CA VAL A 197 7.37 -19.20 -2.75
C VAL A 197 7.27 -20.04 -1.48
N LYS A 198 8.30 -20.82 -1.19
CA LYS A 198 8.37 -21.75 -0.04
C LYS A 198 9.72 -21.68 0.67
N ASP A 199 9.82 -22.30 1.83
CA ASP A 199 11.05 -22.49 2.61
C ASP A 199 11.76 -21.15 2.91
N VAL A 200 10.98 -20.10 3.20
CA VAL A 200 11.50 -18.75 3.37
C VAL A 200 12.35 -18.64 4.64
N LYS A 201 13.57 -18.11 4.49
CA LYS A 201 14.44 -17.65 5.57
C LYS A 201 14.84 -16.21 5.27
N ALA A 202 14.68 -15.32 6.24
CA ALA A 202 14.96 -13.91 6.06
C ALA A 202 15.65 -13.30 7.28
N SER A 203 16.51 -12.31 7.06
CA SER A 203 17.19 -11.56 8.11
C SER A 203 17.44 -10.10 7.69
N LEU A 204 17.64 -9.26 8.69
CA LEU A 204 18.02 -7.85 8.52
C LEU A 204 19.18 -7.54 9.47
N LYS A 205 20.27 -7.01 8.93
CA LYS A 205 21.48 -6.65 9.69
C LYS A 205 21.74 -5.16 9.66
N ASP A 206 22.28 -4.61 10.74
CA ASP A 206 22.77 -3.22 10.79
C ASP A 206 24.14 -3.06 10.10
N ALA A 207 24.65 -1.83 10.09
CA ALA A 207 25.94 -1.49 9.47
C ALA A 207 27.15 -2.17 10.15
N ALA A 208 27.01 -2.63 11.40
CA ALA A 208 28.03 -3.37 12.12
C ALA A 208 27.92 -4.89 11.91
N GLY A 209 26.92 -5.36 11.17
CA GLY A 209 26.67 -6.77 10.88
C GLY A 209 25.83 -7.51 11.93
N ASN A 210 25.31 -6.79 12.93
CA ASN A 210 24.46 -7.37 13.97
C ASN A 210 23.07 -7.67 13.41
N ASP A 211 22.51 -8.83 13.75
CA ASP A 211 21.13 -9.16 13.40
C ASP A 211 20.13 -8.33 14.21
N LEU A 212 19.09 -7.85 13.54
CA LEU A 212 17.93 -7.24 14.18
C LEU A 212 16.91 -8.31 14.54
N SER A 213 16.20 -8.11 15.65
CA SER A 213 14.96 -8.82 15.92
C SER A 213 13.91 -8.38 14.89
N VAL A 214 13.37 -9.35 14.15
CA VAL A 214 12.41 -9.11 13.06
C VAL A 214 11.21 -10.03 13.16
N TRP A 215 10.05 -9.55 12.72
CA TRP A 215 8.96 -10.39 12.27
C TRP A 215 9.14 -10.69 10.80
N VAL A 216 8.97 -11.96 10.41
CA VAL A 216 9.02 -12.41 9.03
C VAL A 216 7.67 -13.00 8.67
N SER A 217 7.09 -12.50 7.59
CA SER A 217 5.89 -13.05 6.99
C SER A 217 6.22 -13.63 5.62
N SER A 218 5.58 -14.74 5.27
CA SER A 218 5.81 -15.45 4.01
C SER A 218 4.50 -16.02 3.46
N PRO A 219 4.45 -16.47 2.20
CA PRO A 219 3.24 -17.10 1.68
C PRO A 219 2.82 -18.39 2.42
N GLU A 220 3.75 -19.09 3.07
CA GLU A 220 3.46 -20.27 3.91
C GLU A 220 3.01 -19.89 5.34
N LYS A 221 3.38 -18.69 5.80
CA LYS A 221 3.02 -18.13 7.12
C LYS A 221 2.72 -16.64 6.95
N PRO A 222 1.59 -16.29 6.33
CA PRO A 222 1.29 -14.90 5.99
C PRO A 222 0.86 -14.14 7.24
N ALA A 223 1.22 -12.85 7.31
CA ALA A 223 0.70 -11.95 8.34
C ALA A 223 -0.79 -11.64 8.10
N ALA A 224 -1.21 -11.61 6.82
CA ALA A 224 -2.60 -11.51 6.42
C ALA A 224 -2.84 -12.35 5.15
N ALA A 225 -3.48 -13.52 5.31
CA ALA A 225 -3.54 -14.57 4.29
C ALA A 225 -4.11 -14.10 2.94
N ASP A 226 -5.20 -13.32 2.95
CA ASP A 226 -5.89 -12.89 1.72
C ASP A 226 -5.16 -11.76 0.97
N TYR A 227 -4.22 -11.07 1.63
CA TYR A 227 -3.61 -9.83 1.13
C TYR A 227 -2.14 -9.99 0.76
N GLN A 228 -1.40 -10.83 1.49
CA GLN A 228 0.04 -10.95 1.32
C GLN A 228 0.46 -11.67 0.02
N ARG A 229 -0.40 -12.56 -0.49
CA ARG A 229 -0.19 -13.31 -1.73
C ARG A 229 1.17 -14.05 -1.70
N ASN A 230 1.99 -13.82 -2.72
CA ASN A 230 3.30 -14.43 -2.93
C ASN A 230 4.45 -13.54 -2.41
N THR A 231 4.19 -12.57 -1.53
CA THR A 231 5.18 -11.63 -1.02
C THR A 231 5.84 -12.13 0.26
N VAL A 232 7.15 -11.91 0.39
CA VAL A 232 7.88 -12.05 1.67
C VAL A 232 8.05 -10.68 2.31
N GLY A 233 7.73 -10.55 3.60
CA GLY A 233 7.88 -9.34 4.38
C GLY A 233 8.83 -9.52 5.57
N ILE A 234 9.64 -8.50 5.85
CA ILE A 234 10.49 -8.39 7.04
C ILE A 234 10.18 -7.06 7.70
N ILE A 235 9.85 -7.08 8.99
CA ILE A 235 9.59 -5.87 9.79
C ILE A 235 10.46 -5.95 11.04
N ALA A 236 11.33 -4.96 11.27
CA ALA A 236 12.09 -4.88 12.51
C ALA A 236 11.15 -4.60 13.69
N GLN A 237 11.40 -5.25 14.83
CA GLN A 237 10.60 -5.09 16.05
C GLN A 237 10.78 -3.73 16.75
N GLU A 238 11.70 -2.91 16.22
CA GLU A 238 11.94 -1.54 16.66
C GLU A 238 12.11 -0.64 15.44
N PRO A 239 11.87 0.69 15.57
CA PRO A 239 12.16 1.65 14.53
C PRO A 239 13.62 1.55 14.09
N LEU A 240 13.86 1.69 12.78
CA LEU A 240 15.22 1.71 12.27
C LEU A 240 15.94 2.97 12.76
N LYS A 241 17.27 2.86 12.92
CA LYS A 241 18.12 4.00 13.30
C LYS A 241 18.27 4.95 12.10
N PRO A 242 18.32 6.28 12.31
CA PRO A 242 18.58 7.22 11.23
C PRO A 242 19.98 7.04 10.65
N SER A 243 20.17 7.48 9.40
CA SER A 243 21.46 7.50 8.68
C SER A 243 22.24 6.16 8.72
N THR A 244 21.53 5.03 8.78
CA THR A 244 22.11 3.71 8.98
C THR A 244 21.88 2.86 7.74
N THR A 245 22.93 2.18 7.28
CA THR A 245 22.80 1.19 6.19
C THR A 245 22.45 -0.16 6.77
N TYR A 246 21.36 -0.74 6.28
CA TYR A 246 20.90 -2.08 6.64
C TYR A 246 21.12 -3.04 5.48
N THR A 247 21.41 -4.29 5.79
CA THR A 247 21.53 -5.38 4.81
C THR A 247 20.40 -6.39 5.01
N ALA A 248 19.52 -6.51 4.03
CA ALA A 248 18.46 -7.50 4.01
C ALA A 248 18.93 -8.75 3.28
N THR A 249 18.57 -9.93 3.77
CA THR A 249 18.79 -11.21 3.08
C THR A 249 17.51 -12.02 3.09
N ILE A 250 17.12 -12.56 1.93
CA ILE A 250 16.01 -13.50 1.78
C ILE A 250 16.49 -14.69 0.97
N ALA A 251 16.32 -15.89 1.53
CA ALA A 251 16.49 -17.18 0.87
C ALA A 251 15.12 -17.88 0.80
N ALA A 252 14.79 -18.47 -0.35
CA ALA A 252 13.53 -19.19 -0.57
C ALA A 252 13.67 -20.23 -1.69
N ARG A 253 12.66 -21.08 -1.83
CA ARG A 253 12.38 -21.82 -3.07
C ARG A 253 11.28 -21.13 -3.84
N VAL A 254 11.59 -20.68 -5.06
CA VAL A 254 10.65 -19.98 -5.95
C VAL A 254 10.39 -20.85 -7.16
N THR A 255 9.16 -21.36 -7.27
CA THR A 255 8.74 -22.27 -8.35
C THR A 255 9.70 -23.47 -8.48
N GLY A 256 10.08 -24.04 -7.33
CA GLY A 256 10.97 -25.20 -7.21
C GLY A 256 12.47 -24.88 -7.28
N LYS A 257 12.88 -23.68 -7.68
CA LYS A 257 14.29 -23.28 -7.79
C LYS A 257 14.76 -22.56 -6.54
N ALA A 258 16.00 -22.82 -6.12
CA ALA A 258 16.63 -22.04 -5.05
C ALA A 258 16.77 -20.58 -5.49
N TRP A 259 16.41 -19.67 -4.59
CA TRP A 259 16.53 -18.23 -4.79
C TRP A 259 17.13 -17.61 -3.54
N LEU A 260 18.14 -16.75 -3.72
CA LEU A 260 18.81 -16.04 -2.66
C LEU A 260 19.08 -14.61 -3.13
N LYS A 261 18.73 -13.64 -2.30
CA LYS A 261 19.08 -12.25 -2.53
C LYS A 261 19.54 -11.60 -1.24
N THR A 262 20.65 -10.90 -1.34
CA THR A 262 21.18 -9.99 -0.32
C THR A 262 21.35 -8.63 -0.95
N TRP A 263 20.88 -7.58 -0.28
CA TRP A 263 20.96 -6.20 -0.75
C TRP A 263 20.95 -5.23 0.44
N SER A 264 21.24 -3.96 0.17
CA SER A 264 21.30 -2.95 1.22
C SER A 264 20.48 -1.72 0.90
N PHE A 265 20.09 -0.99 1.94
CA PHE A 265 19.45 0.33 1.84
C PHE A 265 19.89 1.20 3.02
N THR A 266 19.78 2.51 2.87
CA THR A 266 20.16 3.48 3.90
C THR A 266 18.95 4.28 4.34
N THR A 267 18.76 4.36 5.65
CA THR A 267 17.66 5.13 6.25
C THR A 267 17.90 6.63 6.18
N ALA A 268 16.80 7.38 6.22
CA ALA A 268 16.79 8.83 6.24
C ALA A 268 17.54 9.40 7.45
N ALA A 269 17.98 10.65 7.30
CA ALA A 269 18.54 11.44 8.38
C ALA A 269 17.49 11.70 9.50
N PRO A 270 17.93 12.12 10.71
CA PRO A 270 17.04 12.41 11.84
C PRO A 270 15.96 13.44 11.54
#